data_AF-A0A671QJB2-F1
#
_entry.id   AF-A0A671QJB2-F1
#
_cell.length_a   1.000
_cell.length_b   1.000
_cell.length_c   1.000
_cell.angle_alpha   90.00
_cell.angle_beta   90.00
_cell.angle_gamma   90.00
#
_symmetry.space_group_name_H-M   'P 1'
#
loop_
_entity.id
_entity.type
_entity.pdbx_description
1 polymer ?
#
loop_
_entity_poly.entity_id
_entity_poly.type
_entity_poly.pdbx_seq_one_letter_code
_entity_poly.pdbx_strand_id
1 'polypeptide(L)'
;FLHHCISVSLRPCIAALVYHCVPASLHYCIAAFLHHCISVSLRTFITCITAYLHHCTTVSLLSCIIALVYHCVPSSLHYCIAAFLHHCISVSLRTFITALLYRCFLASLHYVSLCPCITALLYSITAFLHHCISVSLHPCITALVYHCIPASLH
;
A
#
# COMPACT_ATOMS: atom_id res chain seq x y z
N PHE A 1 -15.82 0.10 17.16
CA PHE A 1 -16.42 0.95 16.12
C PHE A 1 -16.32 2.39 16.57
N LEU A 2 -15.80 3.29 15.73
CA LEU A 2 -15.64 4.71 16.04
C LEU A 2 -16.17 5.55 14.89
N HIS A 3 -17.12 6.45 15.16
CA HIS A 3 -17.73 7.27 14.11
C HIS A 3 -16.93 8.56 13.84
N HIS A 4 -16.64 9.32 14.89
CA HIS A 4 -15.73 10.47 14.84
C HIS A 4 -14.71 10.35 15.95
N CYS A 5 -13.45 10.50 15.61
CA CYS A 5 -12.39 10.63 16.60
C CYS A 5 -11.37 11.67 16.15
N ILE A 6 -10.93 12.49 17.09
CA ILE A 6 -9.79 13.39 16.86
C ILE A 6 -8.54 12.54 16.70
N SER A 7 -8.37 11.51 17.53
CA SER A 7 -7.31 10.53 17.43
C SER A 7 -7.73 9.15 17.89
N VAL A 8 -7.11 8.14 17.30
CA VAL A 8 -7.24 6.76 17.79
C VAL A 8 -5.88 6.08 17.80
N SER A 9 -5.59 5.41 18.91
CA SER A 9 -4.49 4.46 19.02
C SER A 9 -5.04 3.13 19.50
N LEU A 10 -5.05 2.09 18.65
CA LEU A 10 -5.48 0.75 19.04
C LEU A 10 -4.28 -0.18 19.18
N ARG A 11 -4.28 -0.92 20.30
CA ARG A 11 -3.30 -1.94 20.65
C ARG A 11 -4.01 -3.03 21.47
N PRO A 12 -3.73 -4.32 21.19
CA PRO A 12 -4.13 -5.05 19.99
C PRO A 12 -5.65 -5.10 19.75
N CYS A 13 -6.07 -5.35 18.50
CA CYS A 13 -7.47 -5.51 18.15
C CYS A 13 -7.70 -6.55 17.04
N ILE A 14 -8.86 -7.22 17.07
CA ILE A 14 -9.27 -8.16 16.00
C ILE A 14 -9.80 -7.35 14.81
N ALA A 15 -10.75 -6.45 15.07
CA ALA A 15 -11.34 -5.60 14.04
C ALA A 15 -11.39 -4.15 14.52
N ALA A 16 -10.98 -3.24 13.64
CA ALA A 16 -11.11 -1.80 13.83
C ALA A 16 -11.95 -1.22 12.70
N LEU A 17 -12.99 -0.47 13.04
CA LEU A 17 -13.79 0.29 12.09
C LEU A 17 -13.83 1.75 12.55
N VAL A 18 -13.30 2.64 11.72
CA VAL A 18 -13.21 4.09 11.99
C VAL A 18 -13.73 4.87 10.77
N TYR A 19 -14.64 5.81 10.98
CA TYR A 19 -15.28 6.56 9.88
C TYR A 19 -14.68 7.93 9.56
N HIS A 20 -14.25 8.66 10.60
CA HIS A 20 -13.63 9.97 10.46
C HIS A 20 -12.56 10.12 11.53
N CYS A 21 -11.30 10.27 11.09
CA CYS A 21 -10.16 10.35 12.00
C CYS A 21 -9.05 11.29 11.53
N VAL A 22 -8.36 11.93 12.48
CA VAL A 22 -7.38 13.00 12.25
C VAL A 22 -6.05 12.80 13.00
N PRO A 23 -5.79 11.67 13.71
CA PRO A 23 -5.03 10.57 13.11
C PRO A 23 -5.36 9.16 13.64
N ALA A 24 -5.19 8.14 12.80
CA ALA A 24 -5.35 6.74 13.17
C ALA A 24 -4.01 5.99 13.24
N SER A 25 -3.70 5.45 14.43
CA SER A 25 -2.54 4.59 14.65
C SER A 25 -2.96 3.20 15.12
N LEU A 26 -2.68 2.17 14.31
CA LEU A 26 -2.92 0.78 14.71
C LEU A 26 -1.58 0.04 14.74
N HIS A 27 -1.29 -0.60 15.87
CA HIS A 27 -0.04 -1.35 16.05
C HIS A 27 -0.23 -2.86 15.84
N TYR A 28 -1.39 -3.38 16.24
CA TYR A 28 -1.77 -4.79 16.05
C TYR A 28 -3.26 -4.85 15.70
N CYS A 29 -3.55 -5.16 14.45
CA CYS A 29 -4.93 -5.26 13.96
C CYS A 29 -5.01 -6.35 12.90
N ILE A 30 -5.92 -7.33 13.07
CA ILE A 30 -6.16 -8.34 12.04
C ILE A 30 -6.85 -7.70 10.83
N ALA A 31 -7.93 -6.94 11.07
CA ALA A 31 -8.70 -6.26 10.04
C ALA A 31 -8.98 -4.79 10.40
N ALA A 32 -8.54 -3.87 9.54
CA ALA A 32 -8.76 -2.44 9.70
C ALA A 32 -9.59 -1.88 8.54
N PHE A 33 -10.71 -1.25 8.87
CA PHE A 33 -11.55 -0.51 7.95
C PHE A 33 -11.55 0.96 8.35
N LEU A 34 -10.92 1.79 7.51
CA LEU A 34 -10.81 3.23 7.74
C LEU A 34 -11.48 3.95 6.58
N HIS A 35 -12.53 4.69 6.91
CA HIS A 35 -13.16 5.65 6.02
C HIS A 35 -12.65 7.05 6.40
N HIS A 36 -12.49 7.93 5.41
CA HIS A 36 -12.21 9.35 5.55
C HIS A 36 -11.19 9.72 6.67
N CYS A 37 -9.94 9.30 6.49
CA CYS A 37 -8.86 9.60 7.43
C CYS A 37 -7.89 10.64 6.89
N ILE A 38 -7.46 11.58 7.74
CA ILE A 38 -6.39 12.51 7.35
C ILE A 38 -5.06 11.76 7.34
N SER A 39 -4.66 11.15 8.45
CA SER A 39 -3.44 10.36 8.49
C SER A 39 -3.66 8.98 9.09
N VAL A 40 -3.06 8.00 8.44
CA VAL A 40 -3.09 6.60 8.85
C VAL A 40 -1.65 6.09 8.94
N SER A 41 -1.27 5.68 10.14
CA SER A 41 -0.01 4.97 10.39
C SER A 41 -0.32 3.57 10.91
N LEU A 42 -0.14 2.56 10.07
CA LEU A 42 -0.21 1.16 10.47
C LEU A 42 1.22 0.64 10.61
N ARG A 43 1.73 0.73 11.84
CA ARG A 43 3.04 0.21 12.22
C ARG A 43 2.85 -1.17 12.82
N THR A 44 2.71 -2.15 11.95
CA THR A 44 2.52 -3.55 12.31
C THR A 44 3.86 -4.26 12.24
N PHE A 45 4.40 -4.65 13.39
CA PHE A 45 5.57 -5.53 13.46
C PHE A 45 5.15 -7.01 13.23
N ILE A 46 3.85 -7.33 13.33
CA ILE A 46 3.23 -8.59 12.89
C ILE A 46 1.90 -8.28 12.17
N THR A 47 1.74 -8.95 11.02
CA THR A 47 0.66 -8.95 10.01
C THR A 47 -0.66 -8.23 10.37
N CYS A 48 -0.86 -7.04 9.79
CA CYS A 48 -2.23 -6.70 9.39
C CYS A 48 -2.61 -7.63 8.24
N ILE A 49 -3.65 -8.45 8.43
CA ILE A 49 -4.12 -9.37 7.38
C ILE A 49 -4.79 -8.54 6.30
N THR A 50 -5.72 -7.65 6.68
CA THR A 50 -6.48 -6.84 5.73
C THR A 50 -6.61 -5.40 6.20
N ALA A 51 -6.20 -4.46 5.34
CA ALA A 51 -6.44 -3.04 5.50
C ALA A 51 -7.29 -2.52 4.33
N TYR A 52 -8.44 -1.93 4.64
CA TYR A 52 -9.30 -1.24 3.69
C TYR A 52 -9.38 0.25 4.02
N LEU A 53 -8.96 1.07 3.05
CA LEU A 53 -8.84 2.52 3.17
C LEU A 53 -9.62 3.22 2.06
N HIS A 54 -10.70 3.93 2.42
CA HIS A 54 -11.51 4.71 1.48
C HIS A 54 -11.42 6.20 1.83
N HIS A 55 -10.80 7.01 0.95
CA HIS A 55 -10.36 8.40 1.18
C HIS A 55 -9.39 8.58 2.35
N CYS A 56 -8.09 8.51 2.05
CA CYS A 56 -7.04 8.85 3.00
C CYS A 56 -6.15 9.95 2.42
N THR A 57 -5.78 10.97 3.23
CA THR A 57 -4.78 11.92 2.75
C THR A 57 -3.40 11.28 2.79
N THR A 58 -3.02 10.66 3.91
CA THR A 58 -1.70 10.01 4.04
C THR A 58 -1.81 8.60 4.59
N VAL A 59 -1.10 7.65 3.96
CA VAL A 59 -1.06 6.24 4.36
C VAL A 59 0.38 5.76 4.47
N SER A 60 0.71 5.19 5.62
CA SER A 60 1.95 4.45 5.83
C SER A 60 1.65 3.06 6.41
N LEU A 61 1.90 2.02 5.61
CA LEU A 61 1.81 0.63 6.04
C LEU A 61 3.21 0.00 6.04
N LEU A 62 3.64 -0.46 7.21
CA LEU A 62 4.93 -1.14 7.32
C LEU A 62 4.84 -2.58 6.80
N SER A 63 3.86 -3.35 7.28
CA SER A 63 3.69 -4.77 6.94
C SER A 63 2.21 -5.16 6.82
N CYS A 64 1.78 -5.58 5.64
CA CYS A 64 0.39 -5.98 5.39
C CYS A 64 0.30 -7.15 4.40
N ILE A 65 -0.66 -8.07 4.60
CA ILE A 65 -0.92 -9.13 3.60
C ILE A 65 -1.72 -8.53 2.45
N ILE A 66 -2.85 -7.88 2.73
CA ILE A 66 -3.73 -7.28 1.73
C ILE A 66 -4.02 -5.82 2.07
N ALA A 67 -3.61 -4.91 1.18
CA ALA A 67 -3.94 -3.50 1.27
C ALA A 67 -4.85 -3.07 0.11
N LEU A 68 -6.04 -2.55 0.44
CA LEU A 68 -6.99 -1.95 -0.50
C LEU A 68 -7.10 -0.46 -0.21
N VAL A 69 -6.73 0.38 -1.18
CA VAL A 69 -6.74 1.84 -1.03
C VAL A 69 -7.48 2.46 -2.20
N TYR A 70 -8.57 3.21 -1.94
CA TYR A 70 -9.44 3.67 -3.04
C TYR A 70 -9.21 5.11 -3.51
N HIS A 71 -8.74 5.97 -2.60
CA HIS A 71 -8.33 7.33 -2.90
C HIS A 71 -7.23 7.69 -1.92
N CYS A 72 -6.05 8.01 -2.45
CA CYS A 72 -4.92 8.41 -1.64
C CYS A 72 -4.14 9.57 -2.24
N VAL A 73 -3.62 10.47 -1.39
CA VAL A 73 -2.67 11.49 -1.85
C VAL A 73 -1.28 10.85 -1.83
N PRO A 74 -0.54 10.73 -0.70
CA PRO A 74 0.54 9.77 -0.60
C PRO A 74 0.16 8.43 0.05
N SER A 75 0.66 7.36 -0.56
CA SER A 75 0.72 6.01 0.04
C SER A 75 2.14 5.45 0.02
N SER A 76 2.53 4.88 1.16
CA SER A 76 3.80 4.18 1.33
C SER A 76 3.56 2.80 1.91
N LEU A 77 3.88 1.76 1.13
CA LEU A 77 3.82 0.37 1.56
C LEU A 77 5.22 -0.23 1.53
N HIS A 78 5.70 -0.68 2.68
CA HIS A 78 7.07 -1.18 2.78
C HIS A 78 7.14 -2.68 2.48
N TYR A 79 6.41 -3.50 3.25
CA TYR A 79 6.18 -4.93 3.00
C TYR A 79 4.70 -5.18 2.74
N CYS A 80 4.33 -5.54 1.52
CA CYS A 80 2.95 -5.88 1.20
C CYS A 80 2.84 -7.06 0.23
N ILE A 81 2.11 -8.12 0.57
CA ILE A 81 1.95 -9.26 -0.35
C ILE A 81 1.12 -8.83 -1.57
N ALA A 82 -0.07 -8.30 -1.32
CA ALA A 82 -0.99 -7.84 -2.35
C ALA A 82 -1.46 -6.40 -2.07
N ALA A 83 -1.21 -5.50 -3.01
CA ALA A 83 -1.63 -4.10 -2.93
C ALA A 83 -2.55 -3.75 -4.12
N PHE A 84 -3.72 -3.19 -3.81
CA PHE A 84 -4.65 -2.64 -4.81
C PHE A 84 -4.88 -1.17 -4.49
N LEU A 85 -4.49 -0.29 -5.42
CA LEU A 85 -4.67 1.15 -5.27
C LEU A 85 -5.49 1.73 -6.43
N HIS A 86 -6.61 2.34 -6.09
CA HIS A 86 -7.46 3.13 -6.98
C HIS A 86 -7.19 4.63 -6.74
N HIS A 87 -7.03 5.40 -7.81
CA HIS A 87 -6.89 6.87 -7.82
C HIS A 87 -5.92 7.42 -6.75
N CYS A 88 -4.62 7.29 -7.00
CA CYS A 88 -3.59 7.78 -6.09
C CYS A 88 -2.70 8.87 -6.72
N ILE A 89 -2.28 9.86 -5.93
CA ILE A 89 -1.37 10.91 -6.42
C ILE A 89 0.07 10.40 -6.39
N SER A 90 0.53 9.84 -5.28
CA SER A 90 1.84 9.23 -5.17
C SER A 90 1.79 7.89 -4.46
N VAL A 91 2.47 6.90 -5.04
CA VAL A 91 2.58 5.54 -4.51
C VAL A 91 4.04 5.14 -4.44
N SER A 92 4.44 4.61 -3.30
CA SER A 92 5.74 3.97 -3.12
C SER A 92 5.58 2.55 -2.54
N LEU A 93 6.03 1.55 -3.30
CA LEU A 93 6.06 0.15 -2.88
C LEU A 93 7.52 -0.33 -2.86
N ARG A 94 7.98 -0.91 -1.73
CA ARG A 94 9.37 -1.39 -1.60
C ARG A 94 9.56 -2.90 -1.72
N THR A 95 8.62 -3.69 -1.21
CA THR A 95 8.65 -5.13 -1.38
C THR A 95 7.22 -5.60 -1.51
N PHE A 96 6.92 -6.21 -2.65
CA PHE A 96 5.61 -6.72 -2.94
C PHE A 96 5.67 -7.94 -3.86
N ILE A 97 4.60 -8.72 -3.86
CA ILE A 97 4.44 -9.88 -4.75
C ILE A 97 3.48 -9.52 -5.89
N THR A 98 2.35 -8.90 -5.56
CA THR A 98 1.37 -8.43 -6.54
C THR A 98 0.94 -7.01 -6.25
N ALA A 99 0.98 -6.15 -7.26
CA ALA A 99 0.47 -4.78 -7.20
C ALA A 99 -0.44 -4.47 -8.39
N LEU A 100 -1.66 -4.00 -8.13
CA LEU A 100 -2.55 -3.41 -9.12
C LEU A 100 -2.70 -1.91 -8.85
N LEU A 101 -2.26 -1.07 -9.78
CA LEU A 101 -2.39 0.39 -9.69
C LEU A 101 -3.27 0.92 -10.83
N TYR A 102 -4.32 1.65 -10.46
CA TYR A 102 -5.25 2.28 -11.39
C TYR A 102 -5.27 3.80 -11.18
N ARG A 103 -4.96 4.57 -12.23
CA ARG A 103 -4.90 6.04 -12.22
C ARG A 103 -3.97 6.58 -11.12
N CYS A 104 -2.66 6.49 -11.36
CA CYS A 104 -1.65 7.05 -10.46
C CYS A 104 -0.92 8.23 -11.09
N PHE A 105 -0.62 9.30 -10.35
CA PHE A 105 0.18 10.40 -10.89
C PHE A 105 1.70 10.06 -10.86
N LEU A 106 2.24 9.65 -9.71
CA LEU A 106 3.59 9.11 -9.56
C LEU A 106 3.55 7.71 -8.93
N ALA A 107 4.29 6.77 -9.50
CA ALA A 107 4.48 5.44 -8.93
C ALA A 107 5.97 5.07 -8.86
N SER A 108 6.45 4.71 -7.67
CA SER A 108 7.79 4.17 -7.45
C SER A 108 7.69 2.75 -6.92
N LEU A 109 8.12 1.78 -7.73
CA LEU A 109 8.19 0.37 -7.36
C LEU A 109 9.66 -0.01 -7.23
N HIS A 110 10.11 -0.23 -6.00
CA HIS A 110 11.48 -0.59 -5.70
C HIS A 110 11.56 -2.05 -5.28
N TYR A 111 12.67 -2.72 -5.58
CA TYR A 111 13.01 -4.03 -5.02
C TYR A 111 14.51 -4.07 -4.72
N VAL A 112 14.89 -4.46 -3.49
CA VAL A 112 16.28 -4.80 -3.16
C VAL A 112 16.36 -6.29 -2.93
N SER A 113 16.86 -6.97 -3.96
CA SER A 113 17.29 -8.35 -3.92
C SER A 113 18.42 -8.54 -2.89
N LEU A 114 18.15 -9.16 -1.73
CA LEU A 114 19.19 -9.89 -0.99
C LEU A 114 19.30 -11.29 -1.60
N CYS A 115 20.19 -11.47 -2.57
CA CYS A 115 20.43 -12.77 -3.23
C CYS A 115 21.60 -13.54 -2.56
N PRO A 116 21.81 -14.87 -2.79
CA PRO A 116 22.25 -15.30 -4.12
C PRO A 116 21.76 -16.61 -4.79
N CYS A 117 20.90 -17.53 -4.27
CA CYS A 117 20.72 -18.79 -5.05
C CYS A 117 19.47 -19.70 -4.95
N ILE A 118 18.60 -19.69 -3.92
CA ILE A 118 17.53 -20.73 -3.82
C ILE A 118 16.10 -20.17 -3.84
N THR A 119 15.87 -18.92 -3.43
CA THR A 119 14.52 -18.31 -3.40
C THR A 119 14.13 -17.60 -4.70
N ALA A 120 15.10 -17.42 -5.62
CA ALA A 120 14.99 -16.55 -6.79
C ALA A 120 14.07 -17.06 -7.92
N LEU A 121 13.63 -18.33 -7.87
CA LEU A 121 12.78 -18.93 -8.90
C LEU A 121 11.29 -19.02 -8.51
N LEU A 122 10.92 -18.94 -7.23
CA LEU A 122 9.55 -19.25 -6.75
C LEU A 122 8.65 -18.06 -6.42
N TYR A 123 9.15 -16.82 -6.35
CA TYR A 123 8.32 -15.64 -6.06
C TYR A 123 8.45 -14.60 -7.17
N SER A 124 7.68 -14.78 -8.25
CA SER A 124 7.58 -13.77 -9.30
C SER A 124 6.82 -12.53 -8.78
N ILE A 125 7.46 -11.36 -8.86
CA ILE A 125 6.83 -10.07 -8.59
C ILE A 125 6.05 -9.64 -9.83
N THR A 126 4.78 -9.30 -9.64
CA THR A 126 3.85 -8.90 -10.70
C THR A 126 3.27 -7.51 -10.42
N ALA A 127 3.41 -6.59 -11.39
CA ALA A 127 2.82 -5.26 -11.32
C ALA A 127 1.92 -4.99 -12.54
N PHE A 128 0.73 -4.46 -12.32
CA PHE A 128 -0.17 -4.01 -13.39
C PHE A 128 -0.49 -2.53 -13.20
N LEU A 129 -0.31 -1.75 -14.27
CA LEU A 129 -0.39 -0.29 -14.27
C LEU A 129 -1.29 0.17 -15.42
N HIS A 130 -2.48 0.72 -15.11
CA HIS A 130 -3.48 1.03 -16.14
C HIS A 130 -3.54 2.49 -16.61
N HIS A 131 -3.03 3.45 -15.84
CA HIS A 131 -2.96 4.86 -16.25
C HIS A 131 -2.02 5.58 -15.30
N CYS A 132 -0.78 5.85 -15.72
CA CYS A 132 0.20 6.53 -14.86
C CYS A 132 0.87 7.73 -15.54
N ILE A 133 1.11 8.81 -14.78
CA ILE A 133 1.82 9.99 -15.30
C ILE A 133 3.32 9.92 -15.07
N SER A 134 3.83 9.08 -14.18
CA SER A 134 5.22 8.65 -14.20
C SER A 134 5.38 7.38 -13.40
N VAL A 135 6.33 6.54 -13.84
CA VAL A 135 6.68 5.29 -13.17
C VAL A 135 8.18 5.15 -13.12
N SER A 136 8.71 4.87 -11.93
CA SER A 136 10.08 4.39 -11.73
C SER A 136 10.05 2.96 -11.22
N LEU A 137 10.63 2.04 -11.99
CA LEU A 137 10.74 0.63 -11.64
C LEU A 137 12.20 0.28 -11.37
N HIS A 138 12.45 -0.42 -10.26
CA HIS A 138 13.72 -1.05 -9.92
C HIS A 138 13.47 -2.54 -9.65
N PRO A 139 14.41 -3.43 -10.03
CA PRO A 139 14.16 -4.67 -10.78
C PRO A 139 12.88 -5.41 -10.36
N CYS A 140 11.93 -5.49 -11.29
CA CYS A 140 10.69 -6.25 -11.17
C CYS A 140 10.67 -7.41 -12.18
N ILE A 141 10.17 -8.59 -11.79
CA ILE A 141 10.16 -9.79 -12.65
C ILE A 141 9.14 -9.64 -13.79
N THR A 142 7.97 -9.06 -13.54
CA THR A 142 6.95 -8.81 -14.56
C THR A 142 6.19 -7.52 -14.28
N ALA A 143 6.11 -6.63 -15.26
CA ALA A 143 5.31 -5.41 -15.21
C ALA A 143 4.50 -5.25 -16.51
N LEU A 144 3.19 -5.00 -16.38
CA LEU A 144 2.28 -4.73 -17.48
C LEU A 144 1.80 -3.28 -17.40
N VAL A 145 2.09 -2.51 -18.46
CA VAL A 145 1.81 -1.07 -18.54
C VAL A 145 0.93 -0.79 -19.74
N TYR A 146 -0.22 -0.17 -19.51
CA TYR A 146 -1.18 0.13 -20.59
C TYR A 146 -1.08 1.57 -21.11
N HIS A 147 -0.95 2.56 -20.23
CA HIS A 147 -0.96 3.97 -20.62
C HIS A 147 -0.10 4.82 -19.68
N CYS A 148 1.12 5.19 -20.11
CA CYS A 148 2.05 6.04 -19.34
C CYS A 148 2.73 7.13 -20.19
N ILE A 149 2.91 8.32 -19.64
CA ILE A 149 3.42 9.50 -20.37
C ILE A 149 4.97 9.60 -20.30
N PRO A 150 5.60 9.20 -19.17
CA PRO A 150 6.99 8.77 -19.05
C PRO A 150 7.13 7.50 -18.17
N ALA A 151 7.98 6.57 -18.59
CA ALA A 151 8.35 5.40 -17.80
C ALA A 151 9.88 5.28 -17.78
N SER A 152 10.47 5.16 -16.59
CA SER A 152 11.89 4.85 -16.41
C SER A 152 12.06 3.49 -15.75
N LEU A 153 12.88 2.66 -16.37
CA LEU A 153 13.34 1.37 -15.86
C LEU A 153 14.80 1.58 -15.43
N HIS A 154 15.10 1.33 -14.15
CA HIS A 154 16.46 1.45 -13.59
C HIS A 154 16.99 0.10 -13.13
#